data_AF-A0A8H4FIW4-F1
#
_entry.id   AF-A0A8H4FIW4-F1
#
_cell.length_a   1.000
_cell.length_b   1.000
_cell.length_c   1.000
_cell.angle_alpha   90.00
_cell.angle_beta   90.00
_cell.angle_gamma   90.00
#
_symmetry.space_group_name_H-M   'P 1'
#
loop_
_entity.id
_entity.type
_entity.pdbx_description
1 polymer ?
#
loop_
_entity_poly.entity_id
_entity_poly.type
_entity_poly.pdbx_seq_one_letter_code
_entity_poly.pdbx_strand_id
1 'polypeptide(L)' 'MLKLGENLYLLFWTETIMPVESVVVVDLEKMRSTGRFFCWDPKPQRAVHVRFGSYATKLADTKPAEVLARTRLPGTA' A
#
# COMPACT_ATOMS: atom_id res chain seq x y z
N MET A 1 -6.25 -5.08 4.40
CA MET A 1 -5.32 -5.98 3.67
C MET A 1 -5.77 -7.41 3.89
N LEU A 2 -5.93 -8.17 2.82
CA LEU A 2 -6.38 -9.56 2.84
C LEU A 2 -5.24 -10.46 2.35
N LYS A 3 -4.94 -11.55 3.07
CA LYS A 3 -3.95 -12.54 2.62
C LYS A 3 -4.62 -13.49 1.63
N LEU A 4 -4.06 -13.63 0.43
CA LEU A 4 -4.57 -14.52 -0.62
C LEU A 4 -3.77 -15.84 -0.70
N GLY A 5 -2.52 -15.82 -0.26
CA GLY A 5 -1.61 -16.96 -0.27
C GLY A 5 -0.33 -16.67 0.51
N GLU A 6 0.67 -17.53 0.40
CA GLU A 6 2.00 -17.23 0.92
C GLU A 6 2.60 -16.05 0.14
N ASN A 7 3.07 -15.03 0.87
CA ASN A 7 3.66 -13.81 0.29
C ASN A 7 2.76 -13.05 -0.72
N LEU A 8 1.47 -13.38 -0.78
CA LEU A 8 0.52 -12.80 -1.73
C LEU A 8 -0.63 -12.12 -0.98
N TYR A 9 -0.80 -10.83 -1.23
CA TYR A 9 -1.72 -9.99 -0.47
C TYR A 9 -2.58 -9.13 -1.40
N LEU A 10 -3.84 -8.94 -1.02
CA LEU A 10 -4.73 -7.95 -1.61
C LEU A 10 -4.82 -6.72 -0.70
N LEU A 11 -4.54 -5.57 -1.29
CA LEU A 11 -4.73 -4.27 -0.68
C LEU A 11 -5.90 -3.58 -1.38
N PHE A 12 -6.86 -3.12 -0.58
CA PHE A 12 -7.92 -2.22 -0.99
C PHE A 12 -7.78 -0.93 -0.20
N TRP A 13 -7.88 0.21 -0.87
CA TRP A 13 -8.00 1.51 -0.23
C TRP A 13 -8.84 2.46 -1.06
N THR A 14 -9.30 3.51 -0.39
CA THR A 14 -9.91 4.68 -1.00
C THR A 14 -9.10 5.91 -0.64
N GLU A 15 -8.94 6.85 -1.56
CA GLU A 15 -8.32 8.15 -1.25
C GLU A 15 -9.38 9.16 -0.77
N THR A 16 -9.00 10.01 0.17
CA THR A 16 -9.91 11.00 0.78
C THR A 16 -10.01 12.30 -0.01
N ILE A 17 -8.95 12.66 -0.75
CA ILE A 17 -8.88 13.93 -1.51
C ILE A 17 -9.32 13.73 -2.96
N MET A 18 -8.74 12.75 -3.65
CA MET A 18 -9.17 12.38 -5.00
C MET A 18 -10.11 11.17 -4.93
N PRO A 19 -11.24 11.16 -5.67
CA PRO A 19 -12.17 10.02 -5.67
C PRO A 19 -11.54 8.85 -6.44
N VAL A 20 -10.77 8.06 -5.70
CA VAL A 20 -10.05 6.88 -6.20
C VAL A 20 -10.34 5.72 -5.27
N GLU A 21 -10.79 4.63 -5.85
CA GLU A 21 -10.83 3.31 -5.21
C GLU A 21 -9.77 2.44 -5.87
N SER A 22 -8.98 1.72 -5.09
CA SER A 22 -7.95 0.84 -5.62
C SER A 22 -8.08 -0.57 -5.10
N VAL A 23 -7.88 -1.53 -6.00
CA VAL A 23 -7.67 -2.94 -5.67
C VAL A 23 -6.34 -3.37 -6.25
N VAL A 24 -5.46 -3.87 -5.40
CA VAL A 24 -4.07 -4.20 -5.74
C VAL A 24 -3.71 -5.55 -5.15
N VAL A 25 -3.12 -6.40 -5.98
CA VAL A 25 -2.46 -7.62 -5.53
C VAL A 25 -0.96 -7.37 -5.48
N VAL A 26 -0.36 -7.63 -4.34
CA VAL A 26 1.07 -7.51 -4.07
C VAL A 26 1.63 -8.91 -3.86
N ASP A 27 2.55 -9.29 -4.74
CA ASP A 27 3.31 -10.53 -4.68
C ASP A 27 4.72 -10.19 -4.18
N LEU A 28 4.98 -10.51 -2.91
CA LEU A 28 6.27 -10.28 -2.26
C LEU A 28 7.32 -11.34 -2.62
N GLU A 29 6.92 -12.47 -3.21
CA GLU A 29 7.86 -13.47 -3.71
C GLU A 29 8.49 -12.98 -5.02
N LYS A 30 7.66 -12.49 -5.95
CA LYS A 30 8.10 -11.95 -7.25
C LYS A 30 8.50 -10.49 -7.19
N MET A 31 8.28 -9.83 -6.06
CA MET A 31 8.51 -8.40 -5.89
C MET A 31 7.81 -7.59 -6.99
N ARG A 32 6.51 -7.84 -7.14
CA ARG A 32 5.63 -7.20 -8.12
C ARG A 32 4.30 -6.83 -7.48
N SER A 33 3.63 -5.87 -8.11
CA SER A 33 2.21 -5.65 -7.86
C SER A 33 1.44 -5.46 -9.16
N THR A 34 0.16 -5.76 -9.13
CA THR A 34 -0.77 -5.47 -10.22
C THR A 34 -2.14 -5.13 -9.66
N GLY A 35 -2.89 -4.28 -10.34
CA GLY A 35 -4.20 -3.90 -9.87
C GLY A 35 -4.91 -2.96 -10.82
N ARG A 36 -5.94 -2.33 -10.26
CA ARG A 36 -6.70 -1.31 -10.96
C ARG A 36 -7.16 -0.22 -10.00
N PHE A 37 -7.20 0.99 -10.54
CA PHE A 37 -7.92 2.10 -9.95
C PHE A 37 -9.28 2.23 -10.60
N PHE A 38 -10.31 2.50 -9.82
CA PHE A 38 -11.53 3.11 -10.29
C PHE A 38 -11.50 4.57 -9.82
N CYS A 39 -11.43 5.50 -10.78
CA CYS A 39 -11.23 6.90 -10.46
C CYS A 39 -11.96 7.83 -11.41
N TRP A 40 -12.07 9.10 -11.02
CA TRP A 40 -12.56 10.16 -11.89
C TRP A 40 -11.43 10.72 -12.76
N ASP A 41 -11.57 10.63 -14.08
CA ASP A 41 -10.72 11.34 -15.03
C ASP A 41 -11.32 12.74 -15.28
N PRO A 42 -10.68 13.84 -14.83
CA PRO A 42 -11.21 15.19 -15.01
C PRO A 42 -11.21 15.64 -16.49
N LYS A 43 -10.50 14.95 -17.38
CA LYS A 43 -10.48 15.23 -18.83
C LYS A 43 -10.35 13.90 -19.59
N PRO A 44 -11.47 13.18 -19.77
CA PRO A 44 -12.68 13.77 -20.39
C PRO A 44 -13.92 13.83 -19.47
N GLN A 45 -13.77 14.03 -18.15
CA GLN A 45 -14.87 14.10 -17.17
C GLN A 45 -15.70 12.81 -17.10
N ARG A 46 -15.05 11.69 -16.82
CA ARG A 46 -15.74 10.40 -16.69
C ARG A 46 -15.08 9.51 -15.66
N ALA A 47 -15.84 8.56 -15.14
CA ALA A 47 -15.28 7.46 -14.38
C ALA A 47 -14.46 6.54 -15.29
N VAL A 48 -13.28 6.14 -14.84
CA VAL A 48 -12.35 5.30 -15.58
C VAL A 48 -11.83 4.15 -14.72
N HIS A 49 -11.54 3.03 -15.36
CA HIS A 49 -10.75 1.96 -14.78
C HIS A 49 -9.34 1.99 -15.37
N VAL A 50 -8.34 2.26 -14.53
CA VAL A 50 -6.94 2.32 -14.94
C VAL A 50 -6.22 1.10 -14.38
N ARG A 51 -5.70 0.25 -15.25
CA ARG A 51 -4.83 -0.86 -14.84
C ARG A 51 -3.45 -0.34 -14.51
N PHE A 52 -2.82 -0.92 -13.52
CA PHE A 52 -1.42 -0.63 -13.22
C PHE A 52 -0.67 -1.90 -12.81
N GLY A 53 0.64 -1.82 -12.91
CA GLY A 53 1.56 -2.80 -12.36
C GLY A 53 2.87 -2.11 -11.98
N SER A 54 3.57 -2.66 -11.00
CA SER A 54 4.83 -2.12 -10.53
C SER A 54 5.82 -3.19 -10.10
N TYR A 55 7.08 -2.80 -10.05
CA TYR A 55 8.13 -3.51 -9.34
C TYR A 55 8.06 -3.08 -7.88
N ALA A 56 8.16 -4.04 -6.96
CA ALA A 56 8.22 -3.77 -5.54
C ALA A 56 9.67 -3.89 -5.05
N THR A 57 10.03 -3.09 -4.06
CA THR A 57 11.28 -3.22 -3.30
C THR A 57 10.95 -3.02 -1.83
N LYS A 58 11.36 -3.96 -0.99
CA LYS A 58 11.21 -3.84 0.46
C LYS A 58 12.34 -2.96 0.99
N LEU A 59 12.00 -1.83 1.57
CA LEU A 59 13.00 -0.86 2.04
C LEU A 59 13.50 -1.16 3.45
N ALA A 60 12.58 -1.50 4.37
CA ALA A 60 12.90 -1.82 5.75
C ALA A 60 11.74 -2.57 6.43
N ASP A 61 12.04 -3.23 7.56
CA ASP A 61 11.06 -3.66 8.54
C ASP A 61 11.07 -2.71 9.72
N THR A 62 9.90 -2.21 10.13
CA THR A 62 9.79 -1.40 11.35
C THR A 62 9.20 -2.25 12.46
N LYS A 63 9.84 -2.22 13.63
CA LYS A 63 9.37 -2.88 14.85
C LYS A 63 9.06 -1.82 15.91
N PRO A 64 7.81 -1.30 15.95
CA PRO A 64 7.46 -0.15 16.80
C PRO A 64 7.81 -0.35 18.28
N ALA A 65 7.65 -1.57 18.80
CA ALA A 65 7.99 -1.89 20.19
C ALA A 65 9.49 -1.71 20.50
N GLU A 66 10.38 -2.14 19.61
CA GLU A 66 11.84 -1.99 19.78
C GLU A 66 12.26 -0.52 19.65
N VAL A 67 11.63 0.23 18.74
CA VAL A 67 11.86 1.67 18.56
C VAL A 67 11.47 2.43 19.84
N LEU A 68 10.27 2.19 20.36
CA LEU A 68 9.77 2.85 21.57
C LEU A 68 10.58 2.48 22.82
N ALA A 69 11.07 1.24 22.92
CA ALA A 69 11.92 0.82 24.02
C ALA A 69 13.28 1.55 24.03
N ARG A 70 13.87 1.81 22.85
CA ARG A 70 15.11 2.60 22.73
C ARG A 70 14.93 4.07 23.13
N THR A 71 13.78 4.65 22.82
CA THR A 71 13.49 6.07 23.15
C THR A 71 13.24 6.30 24.65
N ARG A 72 12.96 5.25 25.44
CA ARG A 72 12.64 5.34 26.87
C ARG A 72 13.83 5.15 27.82
N LEU A 73 15.08 5.18 27.35
CA LEU A 73 16.22 5.13 28.26
C LEU A 73 16.33 6.42 29.12
N PRO A 74 16.65 6.30 30.42
CA PRO A 74 16.37 7.34 31.42
C PRO A 74 17.45 8.43 31.42
N GLY A 75 17.05 9.70 31.39
CA GLY A 75 18.03 10.79 31.48
C GLY A 75 17.58 12.25 31.39
N THR A 76 16.30 12.59 31.26
CA THR A 76 15.87 14.00 31.36
C THR A 76 14.49 14.11 32.02
N ALA A 77 14.50 14.31 33.34
CA ALA A 77 13.46 14.99 34.09
C ALA A 77 14.05 16.33 34.56
#